data_AF-K3X735-F1
#
_entry.id   AF-K3X735-F1
#
_cell.length_a   1.000
_cell.length_b   1.000
_cell.length_c   1.000
_cell.angle_alpha   90.00
_cell.angle_beta   90.00
_cell.angle_gamma   90.00
#
_symmetry.space_group_name_H-M   'P 1'
#
loop_
_entity.id
_entity.type
_entity.pdbx_description
1 polymer ?
#
loop_
_entity_poly.entity_id
_entity_poly.type
_entity_poly.pdbx_seq_one_letter_code
_entity_poly.pdbx_strand_id
1 'polypeptide(L)'
;MIDVPAQLHRLQQQAALVAEKVLLLNLPALLSRRISEKQLQWKNLSGVLQRALLWDTGLVLTDEGKLVQVYVPCGKSMGQIFLPRQVFDPATCDVGACHSNGTAHATTTTTAYIASQNCSRKAIESAAQCAIEDAVTGISNNSALWAEDGSNMATVPDIRIYQSIMSAASNATASMSTTALTNESSAVLYTIHEQQRTLTSTEDCPTQSFFIAPCVQRTSANHNEWCAPERGGFVDLWLDAEFASSKGETGAGVSSLSLIILVVLVVATMFDADARDFER
;
A
#
# COMPACT_ATOMS: atom_id res chain seq x y z
N MET A 1 8.62 7.16 6.36
CA MET A 1 7.86 5.90 6.54
C MET A 1 6.58 6.05 5.72
N ILE A 2 6.27 5.07 4.87
CA ILE A 2 5.11 5.14 3.97
C ILE A 2 3.85 4.83 4.81
N ASP A 3 2.88 5.75 4.77
CA ASP A 3 1.56 5.58 5.37
C ASP A 3 0.51 5.67 4.25
N VAL A 4 0.07 4.50 3.79
CA VAL A 4 -0.88 4.37 2.69
C VAL A 4 -2.23 5.02 3.04
N PRO A 5 -2.86 4.76 4.20
CA PRO A 5 -4.07 5.48 4.61
C PRO A 5 -3.94 7.00 4.61
N ALA A 6 -2.86 7.55 5.15
CA ALA A 6 -2.66 9.00 5.19
C ALA A 6 -2.49 9.60 3.78
N GLN A 7 -1.79 8.92 2.88
CA GLN A 7 -1.65 9.34 1.49
C GLN A 7 -2.98 9.30 0.73
N LEU A 8 -3.74 8.21 0.88
CA LEU A 8 -5.09 8.07 0.34
C LEU A 8 -6.01 9.19 0.83
N HIS A 9 -6.01 9.49 2.13
CA HIS A 9 -6.79 10.59 2.69
C HIS A 9 -6.42 11.94 2.07
N ARG A 10 -5.12 12.20 1.88
CA ARG A 10 -4.63 13.41 1.18
C ARG A 10 -5.18 13.51 -0.25
N LEU A 11 -5.21 12.39 -0.97
CA LEU A 11 -5.77 12.34 -2.33
C LEU A 11 -7.28 12.61 -2.34
N GLN A 12 -8.03 12.10 -1.36
CA GLN A 12 -9.46 12.42 -1.24
C GLN A 12 -9.70 13.91 -1.01
N GLN A 13 -8.87 14.58 -0.21
CA GLN A 13 -9.01 16.02 0.08
C GLN A 13 -8.73 16.93 -1.12
N GLN A 14 -7.91 16.48 -2.08
CA GLN A 14 -7.55 17.29 -3.24
C GLN A 14 -8.69 17.43 -4.27
N ALA A 15 -9.87 16.86 -4.01
CA ALA A 15 -11.12 17.00 -4.78
C ALA A 15 -11.06 16.67 -6.30
N ALA A 16 -9.91 16.24 -6.81
CA ALA A 16 -9.67 16.01 -8.23
C ALA A 16 -9.77 14.52 -8.63
N LEU A 17 -9.81 13.59 -7.66
CA LEU A 17 -9.76 12.15 -7.92
C LEU A 17 -10.98 11.44 -7.35
N VAL A 18 -11.94 11.14 -8.23
CA VAL A 18 -13.02 10.19 -7.90
C VAL A 18 -12.45 8.79 -8.07
N ALA A 19 -12.07 8.15 -6.97
CA ALA A 19 -11.67 6.75 -6.97
C ALA A 19 -12.87 5.85 -7.29
N GLU A 20 -12.70 4.94 -8.24
CA GLU A 20 -13.66 3.86 -8.45
C GLU A 20 -13.78 3.02 -7.17
N LYS A 21 -15.00 2.59 -6.85
CA LYS A 21 -15.23 1.69 -5.71
C LYS A 21 -14.61 0.33 -5.98
N VAL A 22 -14.05 -0.27 -4.94
CA VAL A 22 -13.48 -1.61 -5.03
C VAL A 22 -14.61 -2.63 -5.13
N LEU A 23 -14.64 -3.36 -6.24
CA LEU A 23 -15.55 -4.46 -6.47
C LEU A 23 -15.04 -5.70 -5.72
N LEU A 24 -15.77 -6.12 -4.69
CA LEU A 24 -15.46 -7.30 -3.91
C LEU A 24 -16.52 -8.37 -4.17
N LEU A 25 -16.08 -9.60 -4.43
CA LEU A 25 -16.98 -10.76 -4.55
C LEU A 25 -17.69 -11.05 -3.21
N ASN A 26 -16.96 -10.95 -2.10
CA ASN A 26 -17.48 -11.12 -0.75
C ASN A 26 -16.73 -10.19 0.21
N LEU A 27 -17.46 -9.55 1.14
CA LEU A 27 -16.87 -8.71 2.19
C LEU A 27 -16.50 -9.57 3.40
N PRO A 28 -15.23 -9.63 3.84
CA PRO A 28 -14.83 -10.41 5.01
C PRO A 28 -15.56 -9.96 6.28
N ALA A 29 -15.93 -10.91 7.15
CA ALA A 29 -16.71 -10.64 8.36
C ALA A 29 -16.04 -9.63 9.29
N LEU A 30 -14.70 -9.68 9.42
CA LEU A 30 -13.93 -8.75 10.26
C LEU A 30 -14.06 -7.31 9.74
N LEU A 31 -13.95 -7.11 8.43
CA LEU A 31 -14.12 -5.81 7.79
C LEU A 31 -15.57 -5.32 7.89
N SER A 32 -16.55 -6.22 7.67
CA SER A 32 -17.96 -5.91 7.84
C SER A 32 -18.29 -5.45 9.26
N ARG A 33 -17.77 -6.14 10.28
CA ARG A 33 -17.95 -5.79 11.69
C ARG A 33 -17.39 -4.40 11.98
N ARG A 34 -16.15 -4.13 11.58
CA ARG A 34 -15.47 -2.84 11.79
C ARG A 34 -16.27 -1.66 11.20
N ILE A 35 -16.83 -1.82 10.01
CA ILE A 35 -17.66 -0.80 9.37
C ILE A 35 -19.00 -0.63 10.10
N SER A 36 -19.62 -1.74 10.51
CA SER A 36 -20.91 -1.74 11.22
C SER A 36 -20.83 -1.13 12.63
N GLU A 37 -19.68 -1.23 13.31
CA GLU A 37 -19.40 -0.52 14.57
C GLU A 37 -19.61 1.01 14.43
N LYS A 38 -19.39 1.53 13.22
CA LYS A 38 -19.58 2.93 12.86
C LYS A 38 -20.91 3.22 12.16
N GLN A 39 -21.82 2.23 12.11
CA GLN A 39 -23.13 2.32 11.44
C GLN A 39 -23.05 2.69 9.95
N LEU A 40 -21.92 2.41 9.31
CA LEU A 40 -21.69 2.65 7.89
C LEU A 40 -21.95 1.38 7.07
N GLN A 41 -21.97 1.52 5.74
CA GLN A 41 -22.05 0.40 4.80
C GLN A 41 -20.92 0.49 3.79
N TRP A 42 -20.27 -0.64 3.47
CA TRP A 42 -19.14 -0.68 2.52
C TRP A 42 -19.43 0.07 1.22
N LYS A 43 -20.61 -0.18 0.62
CA LYS A 43 -21.03 0.43 -0.64
C LYS A 43 -21.18 1.96 -0.57
N ASN A 44 -21.31 2.55 0.62
CA ASN A 44 -21.47 3.98 0.80
C ASN A 44 -20.13 4.70 1.02
N LEU A 45 -19.06 3.96 1.33
CA LEU A 45 -17.73 4.52 1.49
C LEU A 45 -17.17 4.95 0.13
N SER A 46 -16.32 5.99 0.12
CA SER A 46 -15.57 6.39 -1.06
C SER A 46 -14.61 5.27 -1.50
N GLY A 47 -14.29 5.20 -2.80
CA GLY A 47 -13.33 4.21 -3.29
C GLY A 47 -11.94 4.35 -2.66
N VAL A 48 -11.59 5.55 -2.19
CA VAL A 48 -10.35 5.85 -1.46
C VAL A 48 -10.40 5.24 -0.05
N LEU A 49 -11.46 5.50 0.71
CA LEU A 49 -11.62 4.97 2.07
C LEU A 49 -11.77 3.44 2.07
N GLN A 50 -12.40 2.87 1.04
CA GLN A 50 -12.43 1.43 0.83
C GLN A 50 -11.01 0.83 0.76
N ARG A 51 -10.11 1.44 -0.04
CA ARG A 51 -8.71 1.01 -0.14
C ARG A 51 -7.95 1.21 1.16
N ALA A 52 -8.16 2.33 1.85
CA ALA A 52 -7.53 2.60 3.14
C ALA A 52 -7.93 1.56 4.20
N LEU A 53 -9.20 1.15 4.22
CA LEU A 53 -9.70 0.10 5.10
C LEU A 53 -9.12 -1.28 4.79
N LEU A 54 -9.05 -1.64 3.51
CA LEU A 54 -8.44 -2.90 3.09
C LEU A 54 -6.98 -2.94 3.54
N TRP A 55 -6.22 -1.89 3.23
CA TRP A 55 -4.83 -1.78 3.64
C TRP A 55 -4.66 -1.86 5.16
N ASP A 56 -5.40 -1.06 5.94
CA ASP A 56 -5.27 -1.04 7.40
C ASP A 56 -5.67 -2.37 8.07
N THR A 57 -6.54 -3.15 7.42
CA THR A 57 -6.93 -4.50 7.87
C THR A 57 -5.93 -5.59 7.41
N GLY A 58 -4.94 -5.25 6.58
CA GLY A 58 -4.03 -6.21 5.98
C GLY A 58 -4.66 -7.03 4.86
N LEU A 59 -5.55 -6.45 4.06
CA LEU A 59 -6.18 -7.12 2.94
C LEU A 59 -5.70 -6.50 1.62
N VAL A 60 -5.22 -7.34 0.72
CA VAL A 60 -4.78 -6.95 -0.64
C VAL A 60 -5.51 -7.78 -1.70
N LEU A 61 -5.58 -7.27 -2.93
CA LEU A 61 -6.27 -7.93 -4.02
C LEU A 61 -5.32 -8.78 -4.85
N THR A 62 -5.77 -9.95 -5.28
CA THR A 62 -5.14 -10.67 -6.40
C THR A 62 -5.56 -10.03 -7.74
N ASP A 63 -4.95 -10.42 -8.86
CA ASP A 63 -5.35 -9.92 -10.19
C ASP A 63 -6.81 -10.31 -10.54
N GLU A 64 -7.28 -11.46 -10.03
CA GLU A 64 -8.68 -11.90 -10.15
C GLU A 64 -9.66 -11.16 -9.21
N GLY A 65 -9.18 -10.21 -8.40
CA GLY A 65 -10.01 -9.44 -7.47
C GLY A 65 -10.39 -10.20 -6.19
N LYS A 66 -9.68 -11.27 -5.85
CA LYS A 66 -9.86 -11.99 -4.57
C LYS A 66 -9.09 -11.27 -3.47
N LEU A 67 -9.64 -11.25 -2.26
CA LEU A 67 -8.95 -10.70 -1.09
C LEU A 67 -8.02 -11.74 -0.47
N VAL A 68 -6.81 -11.31 -0.14
CA VAL A 68 -5.77 -12.09 0.52
C VAL A 68 -5.37 -11.38 1.80
N GLN A 69 -5.26 -12.14 2.89
CA GLN A 69 -4.77 -11.64 4.16
C GLN A 69 -3.24 -11.56 4.13
N VAL A 70 -2.74 -10.35 4.41
CA VAL A 70 -1.36 -10.06 4.74
C VAL A 70 -1.20 -10.19 6.24
N TYR A 71 -0.17 -10.91 6.64
CA TYR A 71 0.27 -11.01 8.02
C TYR A 71 1.55 -10.21 8.19
N VAL A 72 1.76 -9.69 9.38
CA VAL A 72 2.93 -8.91 9.78
C VAL A 72 3.49 -9.47 11.08
N PRO A 73 4.70 -9.09 11.53
CA PRO A 73 5.19 -9.52 12.82
C PRO A 73 4.18 -9.15 13.91
N CYS A 74 3.99 -10.02 14.89
CA CYS A 74 2.96 -9.79 15.91
C CYS A 74 3.16 -8.45 16.64
N GLY A 75 2.05 -7.72 16.84
CA GLY A 75 2.06 -6.38 17.43
C GLY A 75 2.48 -5.26 16.47
N LYS A 76 2.49 -5.51 15.16
CA LYS A 76 2.81 -4.51 14.13
C LYS A 76 1.62 -4.20 13.24
N SER A 77 1.68 -3.04 12.59
CA SER A 77 0.70 -2.59 11.58
C SER A 77 1.23 -2.79 10.16
N MET A 78 0.37 -2.64 9.16
CA MET A 78 0.76 -2.67 7.74
C MET A 78 1.76 -1.58 7.34
N GLY A 79 1.86 -0.47 8.08
CA GLY A 79 2.88 0.56 7.82
C GLY A 79 4.33 0.09 8.05
N GLN A 80 4.54 -1.09 8.66
CA GLN A 80 5.88 -1.63 8.96
C GLN A 80 6.39 -2.64 7.93
N ILE A 81 5.60 -2.95 6.90
CA ILE A 81 6.05 -3.89 5.85
C ILE A 81 7.08 -3.27 4.91
N PHE A 82 7.23 -1.95 4.94
CA PHE A 82 8.13 -1.20 4.07
C PHE A 82 9.57 -1.29 4.56
N LEU A 83 10.46 -1.61 3.63
CA LEU A 83 11.88 -1.78 3.89
C LEU A 83 12.67 -0.61 3.34
N PRO A 84 13.58 0.00 4.13
CA PRO A 84 14.50 1.00 3.61
C PRO A 84 15.64 0.31 2.86
N ARG A 85 16.24 0.96 1.85
CA ARG A 85 17.29 0.35 1.01
C ARG A 85 18.44 -0.28 1.82
N GLN A 86 18.78 0.29 2.96
CA GLN A 86 19.94 -0.08 3.78
C GLN A 86 19.84 -1.49 4.37
N VAL A 87 18.67 -2.15 4.33
CA VAL A 87 18.55 -3.55 4.76
C VAL A 87 19.17 -4.54 3.77
N PHE A 88 19.40 -4.12 2.52
CA PHE A 88 19.96 -4.98 1.48
C PHE A 88 21.47 -4.82 1.39
N ASP A 89 22.19 -5.92 1.61
CA ASP A 89 23.62 -5.99 1.39
C ASP A 89 23.92 -6.05 -0.12
N PRO A 90 24.68 -5.09 -0.69
CA PRO A 90 25.04 -5.08 -2.11
C PRO A 90 25.74 -6.37 -2.58
N ALA A 91 26.40 -7.12 -1.70
CA ALA A 91 27.04 -8.39 -2.04
C ALA A 91 26.03 -9.51 -2.31
N THR A 92 24.81 -9.40 -1.79
CA THR A 92 23.76 -10.42 -1.88
C THR A 92 22.51 -9.94 -2.61
N CYS A 93 22.38 -8.63 -2.83
CA CYS A 93 21.26 -8.00 -3.52
C CYS A 93 21.71 -6.69 -4.14
N ASP A 94 21.88 -6.70 -5.47
CA ASP A 94 22.18 -5.50 -6.23
C ASP A 94 20.91 -4.68 -6.46
N VAL A 95 20.80 -3.58 -5.71
CA VAL A 95 19.67 -2.65 -5.78
C VAL A 95 19.98 -1.56 -6.80
N GLY A 96 19.28 -1.61 -7.93
CA GLY A 96 19.42 -0.64 -9.02
C GLY A 96 18.67 0.66 -8.76
N ALA A 97 19.24 1.78 -9.21
CA ALA A 97 18.57 3.08 -9.21
C ALA A 97 17.74 3.25 -10.49
N CYS A 98 16.48 3.62 -10.31
CA CYS A 98 15.58 4.01 -11.40
C CYS A 98 15.57 5.54 -11.57
N HIS A 99 15.58 6.00 -12.82
CA HIS A 99 15.65 7.41 -13.17
C HIS A 99 14.44 7.81 -14.03
N SER A 100 13.97 9.06 -13.87
CA SER A 100 12.71 9.57 -14.45
C SER A 100 12.64 9.62 -15.98
N ASN A 101 13.71 9.30 -16.71
CA ASN A 101 13.76 9.35 -18.17
C ASN A 101 13.92 7.99 -18.85
N GLY A 102 13.64 6.88 -18.16
CA GLY A 102 13.55 5.55 -18.78
C GLY A 102 14.87 5.04 -19.40
N THR A 103 16.00 5.66 -19.07
CA THR A 103 17.32 5.18 -19.49
C THR A 103 18.22 5.05 -18.27
N ALA A 104 18.85 3.90 -18.11
CA ALA A 104 19.75 3.58 -16.98
C ALA A 104 21.03 4.45 -16.94
N HIS A 105 21.16 5.47 -17.79
CA HIS A 105 22.41 6.18 -18.03
C HIS A 105 22.30 7.70 -18.28
N ALA A 106 21.18 8.33 -17.96
CA ALA A 106 21.04 9.77 -18.16
C ALA A 106 20.88 10.52 -16.83
N THR A 107 21.72 11.53 -16.67
CA THR A 107 21.87 12.50 -15.58
C THR A 107 20.52 13.11 -15.15
N THR A 108 19.75 12.40 -14.34
CA THR A 108 18.40 12.80 -13.93
C THR A 108 18.08 12.31 -12.52
N THR A 109 17.12 12.97 -11.86
CA THR A 109 16.67 12.67 -10.51
C THR A 109 16.25 11.20 -10.37
N THR A 110 16.87 10.47 -9.45
CA THR A 110 16.46 9.11 -9.07
C THR A 110 15.00 9.12 -8.60
N THR A 111 14.15 8.33 -9.23
CA THR A 111 12.71 8.24 -8.91
C THR A 111 12.38 7.10 -7.96
N ALA A 112 13.17 6.03 -7.97
CA ALA A 112 13.02 4.90 -7.06
C ALA A 112 14.30 4.07 -7.04
N TYR A 113 14.47 3.25 -6.01
CA TYR A 113 15.41 2.13 -6.01
C TYR A 113 14.63 0.83 -6.10
N ILE A 114 15.14 -0.14 -6.87
CA ILE A 114 14.44 -1.37 -7.19
C ILE A 114 15.38 -2.56 -7.03
N ALA A 115 14.87 -3.64 -6.44
CA ALA A 115 15.49 -4.95 -6.42
C ALA A 115 14.71 -5.90 -7.33
N SER A 116 15.43 -6.63 -8.18
CA SER A 116 14.89 -7.65 -9.10
C SER A 116 15.56 -9.01 -8.82
N GLN A 117 15.46 -9.95 -9.77
CA GLN A 117 15.93 -11.34 -9.63
C GLN A 117 17.43 -11.52 -9.34
N ASN A 118 18.24 -10.45 -9.39
CA ASN A 118 19.66 -10.51 -9.01
C ASN A 118 19.88 -10.58 -7.50
N CYS A 119 18.82 -10.38 -6.70
CA CYS A 119 18.89 -10.53 -5.25
C CYS A 119 18.76 -11.99 -4.83
N SER A 120 19.64 -12.41 -3.92
CA SER A 120 19.56 -13.74 -3.33
C SER A 120 18.25 -13.88 -2.56
N ARG A 121 17.62 -15.04 -2.72
CA ARG A 121 16.37 -15.38 -2.02
C ARG A 121 16.48 -15.13 -0.51
N LYS A 122 17.56 -15.60 0.11
CA LYS A 122 17.80 -15.48 1.55
C LYS A 122 17.84 -14.01 2.00
N ALA A 123 18.43 -13.12 1.22
CA ALA A 123 18.49 -11.70 1.55
C ALA A 123 17.07 -11.10 1.60
N ILE A 124 16.25 -11.35 0.58
CA ILE A 124 14.86 -10.85 0.53
C ILE A 124 14.01 -11.46 1.64
N GLU A 125 14.07 -12.78 1.85
CA GLU A 125 13.34 -13.48 2.92
C GLU A 125 13.70 -12.96 4.30
N SER A 126 15.00 -12.75 4.57
CA SER A 126 15.47 -12.27 5.87
C SER A 126 15.08 -10.83 6.16
N ALA A 127 14.86 -10.03 5.12
CA ALA A 127 14.47 -8.64 5.26
C ALA A 127 12.94 -8.48 5.38
N ALA A 128 12.17 -9.30 4.66
CA ALA A 128 10.71 -9.21 4.57
C ALA A 128 10.00 -9.03 5.92
N GLN A 129 9.06 -8.09 5.97
CA GLN A 129 8.28 -7.75 7.17
C GLN A 129 6.79 -8.06 7.00
N CYS A 130 6.47 -8.99 6.09
CA CYS A 130 5.13 -9.53 5.94
C CYS A 130 5.17 -10.99 5.50
N ALA A 131 4.03 -11.67 5.67
CA ALA A 131 3.84 -13.04 5.22
C ALA A 131 2.43 -13.24 4.65
N ILE A 132 2.30 -14.23 3.77
CA ILE A 132 1.05 -14.60 3.08
C ILE A 132 0.86 -16.10 3.24
N GLU A 133 -0.37 -16.58 3.48
CA GLU A 133 -0.63 -18.03 3.57
C GLU A 133 -0.10 -18.79 2.36
N ASP A 134 0.20 -20.07 2.59
CA ASP A 134 0.45 -20.98 1.49
C ASP A 134 -0.80 -21.22 0.63
N ALA A 135 -0.57 -21.60 -0.62
CA ALA A 135 -1.62 -22.02 -1.58
C ALA A 135 -2.68 -20.94 -1.93
N VAL A 136 -2.32 -19.66 -1.97
CA VAL A 136 -3.21 -18.62 -2.51
C VAL A 136 -3.39 -18.77 -4.02
N THR A 137 -4.63 -18.67 -4.50
CA THR A 137 -4.98 -18.80 -5.93
C THR A 137 -5.25 -17.45 -6.58
N GLY A 138 -5.15 -17.39 -7.92
CA GLY A 138 -5.47 -16.19 -8.70
C GLY A 138 -4.41 -15.09 -8.65
N ILE A 139 -3.18 -15.44 -8.28
CA ILE A 139 -2.01 -14.55 -8.22
C ILE A 139 -1.17 -14.75 -9.49
N SER A 140 -0.79 -13.65 -10.16
CA SER A 140 0.15 -13.71 -11.30
C SER A 140 1.61 -13.70 -10.86
N ASN A 141 2.49 -14.20 -11.73
CA ASN A 141 3.93 -14.14 -11.53
C ASN A 141 4.49 -12.73 -11.80
N ASN A 142 5.44 -12.28 -10.99
CA ASN A 142 6.20 -11.05 -11.19
C ASN A 142 7.66 -11.21 -10.73
N SER A 143 8.59 -10.53 -11.39
CA SER A 143 10.04 -10.63 -11.15
C SER A 143 10.61 -9.52 -10.26
N ALA A 144 9.87 -8.43 -10.03
CA ALA A 144 10.31 -7.37 -9.14
C ALA A 144 10.08 -7.77 -7.68
N LEU A 145 11.11 -7.63 -6.85
CA LEU A 145 11.14 -8.15 -5.48
C LEU A 145 10.95 -7.05 -4.42
N TRP A 146 11.42 -5.83 -4.70
CA TRP A 146 11.28 -4.70 -3.79
C TRP A 146 11.45 -3.36 -4.52
N ALA A 147 10.80 -2.31 -4.02
CA ALA A 147 11.02 -0.93 -4.45
C ALA A 147 10.82 0.05 -3.29
N GLU A 148 11.70 1.04 -3.17
CA GLU A 148 11.81 1.90 -1.97
C GLU A 148 10.67 2.89 -1.79
N ASP A 149 10.24 3.53 -2.88
CA ASP A 149 9.49 4.79 -2.77
C ASP A 149 8.05 4.64 -3.25
N GLY A 150 7.10 4.70 -2.33
CA GLY A 150 5.67 4.96 -2.60
C GLY A 150 5.15 6.14 -1.78
N SER A 151 5.99 7.13 -1.51
CA SER A 151 5.73 8.24 -0.57
C SER A 151 4.96 9.42 -1.16
N ASN A 152 4.84 9.46 -2.49
CA ASN A 152 4.12 10.50 -3.22
C ASN A 152 3.16 9.90 -4.26
N MET A 153 2.09 9.27 -3.75
CA MET A 153 0.96 8.84 -4.59
C MET A 153 0.35 10.06 -5.31
N ALA A 154 0.54 10.14 -6.64
CA ALA A 154 -0.11 11.15 -7.48
C ALA A 154 -1.50 10.70 -7.98
N THR A 155 -1.78 9.40 -7.87
CA THR A 155 -3.04 8.77 -8.29
C THR A 155 -3.49 7.79 -7.22
N VAL A 156 -4.76 7.38 -7.27
CA VAL A 156 -5.29 6.40 -6.33
C VAL A 156 -4.69 5.02 -6.66
N PRO A 157 -3.92 4.41 -5.76
CA PRO A 157 -3.20 3.16 -6.05
C PRO A 157 -4.15 1.98 -6.23
N ASP A 158 -3.70 1.00 -7.03
CA ASP A 158 -4.30 -0.32 -7.13
C ASP A 158 -3.33 -1.34 -6.54
N ILE A 159 -3.56 -1.66 -5.28
CA ILE A 159 -2.63 -2.48 -4.49
C ILE A 159 -2.91 -3.95 -4.73
N ARG A 160 -1.94 -4.63 -5.34
CA ARG A 160 -2.07 -6.03 -5.77
C ARG A 160 -0.97 -6.91 -5.19
N ILE A 161 -1.29 -8.19 -5.00
CA ILE A 161 -0.31 -9.23 -4.66
C ILE A 161 0.12 -9.99 -5.90
N TYR A 162 1.42 -10.22 -6.01
CA TYR A 162 2.07 -11.06 -7.00
C TYR A 162 2.91 -12.14 -6.33
N GLN A 163 3.22 -13.21 -7.06
CA GLN A 163 4.17 -14.23 -6.62
C GLN A 163 5.44 -14.17 -7.45
N SER A 164 6.57 -14.48 -6.83
CA SER A 164 7.86 -14.61 -7.49
C SER A 164 8.43 -15.98 -7.17
N ILE A 165 8.76 -16.73 -8.22
CA ILE A 165 9.35 -18.06 -8.09
C ILE A 165 10.85 -17.90 -8.24
N MET A 166 11.60 -18.19 -7.17
CA MET A 166 13.05 -18.08 -7.17
C MET A 166 13.70 -19.44 -6.95
N SER A 167 14.77 -19.71 -7.69
CA SER A 167 15.58 -20.91 -7.49
C SER A 167 16.47 -20.77 -6.25
N ALA A 168 16.71 -21.88 -5.54
CA ALA A 168 17.66 -21.92 -4.42
C ALA A 168 19.13 -21.67 -4.82
N ALA A 169 19.43 -21.64 -6.13
CA ALA A 169 20.80 -21.46 -6.62
C ALA A 169 21.24 -20.00 -6.49
N SER A 170 21.81 -19.70 -5.32
CA SER A 170 22.68 -18.56 -5.08
C SER A 170 23.85 -18.59 -6.08
N ASN A 171 23.73 -17.81 -7.14
CA ASN A 171 24.76 -16.95 -7.72
C ASN A 171 24.08 -16.20 -8.88
N ALA A 172 24.03 -14.87 -8.78
CA ALA A 172 23.44 -13.99 -9.77
C ALA A 172 23.89 -14.40 -11.19
N THR A 173 22.96 -14.87 -12.04
CA THR A 173 23.02 -14.89 -13.53
C THR A 173 21.96 -15.76 -14.22
N ALA A 174 21.16 -16.57 -13.55
CA ALA A 174 20.19 -17.43 -14.25
C ALA A 174 18.81 -16.75 -14.41
N SER A 175 18.61 -16.02 -15.52
CA SER A 175 17.26 -15.84 -16.08
C SER A 175 16.77 -17.22 -16.53
N MET A 176 15.80 -17.79 -15.83
CA MET A 176 15.40 -19.19 -16.06
C MET A 176 13.95 -19.28 -16.53
N SER A 177 13.80 -19.82 -17.74
CA SER A 177 12.53 -20.17 -18.37
C SER A 177 11.77 -21.24 -17.58
N THR A 178 10.45 -21.09 -17.54
CA THR A 178 9.45 -21.90 -16.81
C THR A 178 9.41 -23.42 -17.11
N THR A 179 10.29 -23.96 -17.95
CA THR A 179 10.19 -25.34 -18.45
C THR A 179 11.11 -26.37 -17.79
N ALA A 180 11.86 -26.02 -16.74
CA ALA A 180 12.72 -26.97 -16.04
C ALA A 180 12.73 -26.76 -14.51
N LEU A 181 11.62 -27.08 -13.84
CA LEU A 181 11.60 -27.27 -12.39
C LEU A 181 11.20 -28.72 -12.11
N THR A 182 12.21 -29.60 -12.10
CA THR A 182 12.10 -30.90 -11.43
C THR A 182 12.94 -30.83 -10.16
N ASN A 183 12.29 -31.08 -9.02
CA ASN A 183 12.84 -31.35 -7.67
C ASN A 183 13.08 -30.15 -6.73
N GLU A 184 12.20 -30.03 -5.73
CA GLU A 184 12.46 -29.70 -4.30
C GLU A 184 13.22 -28.40 -3.92
N SER A 185 13.56 -27.51 -4.86
CA SER A 185 14.43 -26.33 -4.57
C SER A 185 13.85 -24.98 -4.98
N SER A 186 12.57 -24.93 -5.36
CA SER A 186 11.87 -23.69 -5.74
C SER A 186 11.10 -23.16 -4.53
N ALA A 187 11.39 -21.93 -4.11
CA ALA A 187 10.64 -21.28 -3.05
C ALA A 187 9.77 -20.17 -3.64
N VAL A 188 8.55 -20.03 -3.12
CA VAL A 188 7.61 -18.99 -3.50
C VAL A 188 7.82 -17.80 -2.57
N LEU A 189 8.09 -16.63 -3.15
CA LEU A 189 7.94 -15.36 -2.47
C LEU A 189 6.69 -14.65 -2.96
N TYR A 190 6.15 -13.78 -2.12
CA TYR A 190 5.07 -12.89 -2.48
C TYR A 190 5.56 -11.45 -2.46
N THR A 191 4.92 -10.60 -3.26
CA THR A 191 5.23 -9.18 -3.31
C THR A 191 3.95 -8.38 -3.42
N ILE A 192 3.82 -7.31 -2.63
CA ILE A 192 2.69 -6.39 -2.67
C ILE A 192 3.13 -5.14 -3.43
N HIS A 193 2.42 -4.80 -4.50
CA HIS A 193 2.74 -3.70 -5.40
C HIS A 193 1.68 -2.60 -5.25
N GLU A 194 2.10 -1.34 -5.28
CA GLU A 194 1.20 -0.18 -5.24
C GLU A 194 0.40 0.03 -6.53
N GLN A 195 0.97 -0.39 -7.66
CA GLN A 195 0.35 -0.31 -8.98
C GLN A 195 0.53 -1.66 -9.70
N GLN A 196 -0.42 -2.01 -10.56
CA GLN A 196 -0.29 -3.13 -11.50
C GLN A 196 0.78 -2.79 -12.54
N ARG A 197 2.06 -2.95 -12.18
CA ARG A 197 3.20 -2.77 -13.06
C ARG A 197 4.10 -3.99 -12.96
N THR A 198 4.23 -4.70 -14.07
CA THR A 198 5.30 -5.67 -14.25
C THR A 198 6.59 -4.91 -14.51
N LEU A 199 7.46 -4.86 -13.52
CA LEU A 199 8.82 -4.36 -13.71
C LEU A 199 9.74 -5.55 -13.94
N THR A 200 10.19 -5.67 -15.18
CA THR A 200 11.08 -6.75 -15.60
C THR A 200 12.55 -6.35 -15.53
N SER A 201 12.85 -5.04 -15.51
CA SER A 201 14.23 -4.53 -15.51
C SER A 201 14.33 -3.13 -14.87
N THR A 202 15.56 -2.72 -14.58
CA THR A 202 15.91 -1.33 -14.21
C THR A 202 15.85 -0.35 -15.38
N GLU A 203 15.60 -0.82 -16.59
CA GLU A 203 15.42 0.03 -17.79
C GLU A 203 13.97 0.50 -17.91
N ASP A 204 13.01 -0.25 -17.34
CA ASP A 204 11.57 0.04 -17.39
C ASP A 204 11.11 0.96 -16.23
N CYS A 205 11.81 2.08 -16.03
CA CYS A 205 11.53 2.93 -14.88
C CYS A 205 10.18 3.66 -14.97
N PRO A 206 9.36 3.62 -13.91
CA PRO A 206 8.14 4.38 -13.87
C PRO A 206 8.41 5.88 -13.67
N THR A 207 7.52 6.68 -14.26
CA THR A 207 7.51 8.15 -14.14
C THR A 207 7.00 8.64 -12.78
N GLN A 208 6.37 7.78 -12.00
CA GLN A 208 5.86 8.06 -10.65
C GLN A 208 6.50 7.07 -9.67
N SER A 209 6.71 7.53 -8.43
CA SER A 209 7.10 6.67 -7.30
C SER A 209 6.00 5.62 -7.04
N PHE A 210 6.41 4.41 -6.70
CA PHE A 210 5.57 3.28 -6.33
C PHE A 210 6.36 2.33 -5.40
N PHE A 211 5.71 1.71 -4.43
CA PHE A 211 6.38 0.70 -3.59
C PHE A 211 6.18 -0.74 -4.11
N ILE A 212 7.15 -1.59 -3.76
CA ILE A 212 7.00 -3.06 -3.76
C ILE A 212 7.50 -3.57 -2.41
N ALA A 213 6.64 -4.26 -1.68
CA ALA A 213 6.95 -4.87 -0.38
C ALA A 213 7.06 -6.40 -0.50
N PRO A 214 8.22 -7.03 -0.21
CA PRO A 214 8.36 -8.47 -0.22
C PRO A 214 7.72 -9.09 1.03
N CYS A 215 7.02 -10.21 0.83
CA CYS A 215 6.46 -11.04 1.88
C CYS A 215 6.93 -12.49 1.74
N VAL A 216 7.17 -13.15 2.87
CA VAL A 216 7.48 -14.58 2.92
C VAL A 216 6.21 -15.43 2.82
N GLN A 217 6.39 -16.72 2.56
CA GLN A 217 5.32 -17.68 2.72
C GLN A 217 5.11 -17.97 4.22
N ARG A 218 3.87 -17.84 4.68
CA ARG A 218 3.40 -18.25 5.99
C ARG A 218 3.00 -19.71 5.89
N THR A 219 3.65 -20.54 6.70
CA THR A 219 3.44 -21.99 6.77
C THR A 219 3.16 -22.38 8.20
N SER A 220 2.75 -23.63 8.42
CA SER A 220 2.58 -24.16 9.79
C SER A 220 3.85 -24.04 10.65
N ALA A 221 5.04 -23.97 10.06
CA ALA A 221 6.30 -23.85 10.78
C ALA A 221 6.54 -22.46 11.39
N ASN A 222 6.10 -21.39 10.72
CA ASN A 222 6.36 -20.00 11.14
C ASN A 222 5.08 -19.20 11.47
N HIS A 223 3.89 -19.79 11.36
CA HIS A 223 2.60 -19.08 11.52
C HIS A 223 2.43 -18.30 12.83
N ASN A 224 3.13 -18.71 13.90
CA ASN A 224 3.09 -18.05 15.21
C ASN A 224 3.86 -16.72 15.25
N GLU A 225 4.74 -16.46 14.28
CA GLU A 225 5.51 -15.21 14.17
C GLU A 225 4.72 -14.12 13.44
N TRP A 226 3.67 -14.52 12.71
CA TRP A 226 2.92 -13.69 11.77
C TRP A 226 1.46 -13.57 12.19
N CYS A 227 1.08 -12.37 12.63
CA CYS A 227 -0.26 -12.04 13.08
C CYS A 227 -1.00 -11.16 12.06
N ALA A 228 -2.33 -11.12 12.15
CA ALA A 228 -3.09 -10.08 11.46
C ALA A 228 -2.63 -8.70 11.96
N PRO A 229 -2.56 -7.67 11.09
CA PRO A 229 -2.03 -6.37 11.48
C PRO A 229 -2.85 -5.71 12.58
N GLU A 230 -2.15 -4.96 13.44
CA GLU A 230 -2.81 -4.07 14.38
C GLU A 230 -3.59 -2.99 13.63
N ARG A 231 -4.83 -2.78 14.09
CA ARG A 231 -5.76 -1.77 13.60
C ARG A 231 -5.17 -0.37 13.83
N GLY A 232 -5.02 0.42 12.78
CA GLY A 232 -4.58 1.80 12.88
C GLY A 232 -5.71 2.75 13.30
N GLY A 233 -5.44 3.65 14.24
CA GLY A 233 -6.43 4.64 14.72
C GLY A 233 -6.85 5.68 13.67
N PHE A 234 -6.00 5.95 12.67
CA PHE A 234 -6.26 6.97 11.64
C PHE A 234 -7.50 6.65 10.79
N VAL A 235 -7.61 5.42 10.29
CA VAL A 235 -8.76 5.00 9.46
C VAL A 235 -10.07 5.01 10.26
N ASP A 236 -10.00 4.75 11.57
CA ASP A 236 -11.18 4.82 12.43
C ASP A 236 -11.67 6.25 12.63
N LEU A 237 -10.75 7.19 12.83
CA LEU A 237 -11.08 8.62 12.90
C LEU A 237 -11.68 9.11 11.59
N TRP A 238 -11.17 8.62 10.46
CA TRP A 238 -11.75 8.91 9.16
C TRP A 238 -13.18 8.35 9.01
N LEU A 239 -13.42 7.10 9.43
CA LEU A 239 -14.77 6.53 9.46
C LEU A 239 -15.72 7.34 10.36
N ASP A 240 -15.24 7.81 11.51
CA ASP A 240 -16.04 8.66 12.40
C ASP A 240 -16.44 9.99 11.73
N ALA A 241 -15.53 10.59 10.95
CA ALA A 241 -15.82 11.81 10.20
C ALA A 241 -16.86 11.59 9.07
N GLU A 242 -16.77 10.46 8.34
CA GLU A 242 -17.77 10.08 7.33
C GLU A 242 -19.14 9.84 7.96
N PHE A 243 -19.17 9.16 9.10
CA PHE A 243 -20.40 8.94 9.85
C PHE A 243 -21.03 10.24 10.33
N ALA A 244 -20.23 11.15 10.91
CA ALA A 244 -20.71 12.46 11.35
C ALA A 244 -21.29 13.26 10.18
N SER A 245 -20.62 13.26 9.02
CA SER A 245 -21.11 13.89 7.79
C SER A 245 -22.44 13.29 7.33
N SER A 246 -22.58 11.95 7.37
CA SER A 246 -23.83 11.26 6.99
C SER A 246 -25.02 11.59 7.89
N LYS A 247 -24.79 11.95 9.16
CA LYS A 247 -25.84 12.36 10.11
C LYS A 247 -26.22 13.83 9.94
N GLY A 248 -25.27 14.69 9.61
CA GLY A 248 -25.50 16.12 9.35
C GLY A 248 -26.47 16.40 8.19
N GLU A 249 -26.60 15.47 7.24
CA GLU A 249 -27.52 15.59 6.11
C GLU A 249 -29.00 15.31 6.45
N THR A 250 -29.31 14.82 7.65
CA THR A 250 -30.70 14.56 8.09
C THR A 250 -31.36 15.72 8.83
N GLY A 251 -30.71 16.88 8.93
CA GLY A 251 -31.26 18.08 9.54
C GLY A 251 -30.70 19.35 8.91
N ALA A 252 -31.54 20.02 8.12
CA ALA A 252 -31.30 21.25 7.36
C ALA A 252 -30.60 21.05 6.01
N GLY A 253 -31.39 21.21 4.94
CA GLY A 253 -30.88 21.58 3.63
C GLY A 253 -30.13 22.91 3.77
N VAL A 254 -28.82 22.84 3.92
CA VAL A 254 -27.93 23.97 3.78
C VAL A 254 -26.95 23.60 2.67
N SER A 255 -27.13 24.28 1.54
CA SER A 255 -26.24 24.22 0.39
C SER A 255 -24.79 24.31 0.83
N SER A 256 -23.94 23.46 0.26
CA SER A 256 -22.49 23.30 0.49
C SER A 256 -21.64 24.59 0.38
N LEU A 257 -22.27 25.74 0.11
CA LEU A 257 -21.65 27.06 0.09
C LEU A 257 -21.67 27.76 1.47
N SER A 258 -22.50 27.33 2.43
CA SER A 258 -22.65 28.05 3.70
C SER A 258 -21.65 27.66 4.78
N LEU A 259 -21.06 26.46 4.75
CA LEU A 259 -20.02 26.05 5.70
C LEU A 259 -18.69 26.81 5.48
N ILE A 260 -18.40 27.18 4.23
CA ILE A 260 -17.22 27.97 3.88
C ILE A 260 -17.34 29.40 4.44
N ILE A 261 -18.55 29.98 4.40
CA ILE A 261 -18.81 31.33 4.92
C ILE A 261 -18.65 31.38 6.45
N LEU A 262 -19.07 30.33 7.17
CA LEU A 262 -18.97 30.31 8.63
C LEU A 262 -17.52 30.20 9.13
N VAL A 263 -16.68 29.41 8.46
CA VAL A 263 -15.25 29.31 8.81
C VAL A 263 -14.52 30.60 8.46
N VAL A 264 -14.81 31.22 7.32
CA VAL A 264 -14.21 32.51 6.94
C VAL A 264 -14.64 33.64 7.88
N LEU A 265 -15.90 33.67 8.33
CA LEU A 265 -16.36 34.68 9.31
C LEU A 265 -15.74 34.49 10.69
N VAL A 266 -15.59 33.25 11.17
CA VAL A 266 -14.93 33.00 12.47
C VAL A 266 -13.44 33.36 12.41
N VAL A 267 -12.76 33.07 11.30
CA VAL A 267 -11.35 33.46 11.12
C VAL A 267 -11.23 34.98 10.99
N ALA A 268 -12.13 35.66 10.25
CA ALA A 268 -12.10 37.11 10.11
C ALA A 268 -12.37 37.85 11.43
N THR A 269 -13.28 37.36 12.28
CA THR A 269 -13.53 37.99 13.59
C THR A 269 -12.43 37.68 14.60
N MET A 270 -11.74 36.55 14.50
CA MET A 270 -10.54 36.28 15.31
C MET A 270 -9.37 37.18 14.91
N PHE A 271 -9.14 37.42 13.61
CA PHE A 271 -8.10 38.34 13.15
C PHE A 271 -8.42 39.81 13.47
N ASP A 272 -9.69 40.23 13.45
CA ASP A 272 -10.10 41.60 13.81
C ASP A 272 -10.10 41.84 15.34
N ALA A 273 -10.20 40.77 16.15
CA ALA A 273 -10.01 40.85 17.60
C ALA A 273 -8.52 41.02 17.97
N ASP A 274 -7.61 40.32 17.30
CA ASP A 274 -6.16 40.45 17.51
C ASP A 274 -5.61 41.81 17.04
N ALA A 275 -6.20 42.40 15.99
CA ALA A 275 -5.76 43.70 15.48
C ALA A 275 -6.11 44.89 16.41
N ARG A 276 -7.14 44.77 17.26
CA ARG A 276 -7.55 45.86 18.17
C ARG A 276 -6.79 45.88 19.50
N ASP A 277 -6.13 44.79 19.88
CA ASP A 277 -5.30 44.75 21.09
C ASP A 277 -3.86 45.26 20.87
N PHE A 278 -3.47 45.57 19.63
CA PHE A 278 -2.15 46.13 19.33
C PHE A 278 -2.11 47.68 19.27
N GLU A 279 -3.27 48.36 19.28
CA GLU A 279 -3.36 49.84 19.26
C GLU A 279 -3.90 50.47 20.56
N ARG A 280 -3.77 49.79 21.71
CA ARG A 280 -4.05 50.40 23.04
C ARG A 280 -2.84 50.39 23.96
#